data_AF-A0A4Y8RDL9-F1
#
_entry.id   AF-A0A4Y8RDL9-F1
#
_cell.length_a   1.000
_cell.length_b   1.000
_cell.length_c   1.000
_cell.angle_alpha   90.00
_cell.angle_beta   90.00
_cell.angle_gamma   90.00
#
_symmetry.space_group_name_H-M   'P 1'
#
loop_
_entity.id
_entity.type
_entity.pdbx_description
1 polymer ?
#
loop_
_entity_poly.entity_id
_entity_poly.type
_entity_poly.pdbx_seq_one_letter_code
_entity_poly.pdbx_strand_id
1 'polypeptide(L)'
;MRKMLRGLAATMGLVLCAMGSASAQQFDLRYFQTLSTEFRGGDMRLDVYNGGPKNDMTHLAPAADVSGQYWKLTPAGNGYYRLTTMFRGQGMCLDVFNGGQRNNQVHLAPCGNYSGQFWRFQRDGETYRLTTQFRGPKMCLDIYNGGADDNEPHLTRCANYSGQFWQVSPTWKEAR
;
A
#
# COMPACT_ATOMS: atom_id res chain seq x y z
N MET A 1 -8.92 37.22 69.63
CA MET A 1 -7.96 36.98 68.53
C MET A 1 -7.83 35.46 68.31
N ARG A 2 -8.55 34.88 67.33
CA ARG A 2 -8.34 33.50 66.87
C ARG A 2 -8.00 33.58 65.38
N LYS A 3 -6.80 33.16 65.02
CA LYS A 3 -6.32 33.18 63.63
C LYS A 3 -7.09 32.14 62.82
N MET A 4 -7.69 32.59 61.72
CA MET A 4 -8.17 31.74 60.64
C MET A 4 -6.94 31.21 59.88
N LEU A 5 -6.82 29.88 59.72
CA LEU A 5 -6.05 29.29 58.62
C LEU A 5 -7.07 28.75 57.61
N ARG A 6 -7.23 29.46 56.50
CA ARG A 6 -7.89 28.92 55.30
C ARG A 6 -6.82 28.20 54.49
N GLY A 7 -7.02 26.91 54.27
CA GLY A 7 -6.18 26.09 53.40
C GLY A 7 -6.30 26.56 51.95
N LEU A 8 -5.15 26.68 51.28
CA LEU A 8 -5.05 26.74 49.83
C LEU A 8 -4.60 25.36 49.36
N ALA A 9 -5.54 24.57 48.85
CA ALA A 9 -5.20 23.42 48.03
C ALA A 9 -4.85 23.93 46.64
N ALA A 10 -3.56 23.92 46.28
CA ALA A 10 -3.12 24.15 44.92
C ALA A 10 -3.36 22.85 44.13
N THR A 11 -4.43 22.82 43.33
CA THR A 11 -4.64 21.76 42.34
C THR A 11 -3.61 21.93 41.22
N MET A 12 -2.61 21.06 41.22
CA MET A 12 -1.62 20.95 40.15
C MET A 12 -2.32 20.38 38.91
N GLY A 13 -2.66 21.25 37.96
CA GLY A 13 -3.23 20.84 36.68
C GLY A 13 -2.23 20.00 35.91
N LEU A 14 -2.54 18.72 35.73
CA LEU A 14 -1.78 17.83 34.86
C LEU A 14 -2.06 18.25 33.42
N VAL A 15 -1.14 18.98 32.79
CA VAL A 15 -1.17 19.19 31.34
C VAL A 15 -0.85 17.85 30.69
N LEU A 16 -1.87 17.12 30.24
CA LEU A 16 -1.68 16.04 29.29
C LEU A 16 -1.20 16.67 27.98
N CYS A 17 0.11 16.68 27.77
CA CYS A 17 0.64 16.76 26.41
C CYS A 17 0.13 15.51 25.68
N ALA A 18 -0.94 15.66 24.90
CA ALA A 18 -1.31 14.67 23.91
C ALA A 18 -0.11 14.54 22.97
N MET A 19 0.68 13.49 23.18
CA MET A 19 1.72 13.08 22.27
C MET A 19 1.02 12.85 20.93
N GLY A 20 1.20 13.77 19.99
CA GLY A 20 0.76 13.58 18.61
C GLY A 20 1.26 12.22 18.15
N SER A 21 0.35 11.41 17.61
CA SER A 21 0.64 10.04 17.19
C SER A 21 1.85 10.02 16.28
N ALA A 22 2.97 9.50 16.79
CA ALA A 22 4.14 9.23 15.98
C ALA A 22 3.84 8.03 15.07
N SER A 23 3.27 8.27 13.88
CA SER A 23 3.28 7.26 12.80
C SER A 23 4.61 7.34 12.04
N ALA A 24 5.73 7.16 12.74
CA ALA A 24 7.03 6.95 12.14
C ALA A 24 7.34 5.45 12.31
N GLN A 25 7.47 4.60 11.30
CA GLN A 25 7.64 4.75 9.86
C GLN A 25 7.07 3.43 9.28
N GLN A 26 5.96 3.46 8.53
CA GLN A 26 5.23 2.23 8.17
C GLN A 26 6.05 1.29 7.27
N PHE A 27 6.96 1.85 6.48
CA PHE A 27 7.85 1.15 5.55
C PHE A 27 9.24 1.81 5.58
N ASP A 28 10.30 1.02 5.37
CA ASP A 28 11.64 1.59 5.14
C ASP A 28 11.77 2.05 3.68
N LEU A 29 11.36 3.29 3.43
CA LEU A 29 11.29 3.88 2.09
C LEU A 29 12.67 4.11 1.43
N ARG A 30 13.77 3.83 2.14
CA ARG A 30 15.13 3.88 1.56
C ARG A 30 15.35 2.74 0.57
N TYR A 31 14.57 1.66 0.69
CA TYR A 31 14.71 0.46 -0.12
C TYR A 31 13.46 0.21 -0.96
N PHE A 32 13.65 -0.46 -2.09
CA PHE A 32 12.53 -1.08 -2.80
C PHE A 32 11.88 -2.13 -1.89
N GLN A 33 10.57 -2.32 -2.05
CA GLN A 33 9.78 -3.31 -1.34
C GLN A 33 9.37 -4.42 -2.30
N THR A 34 9.10 -5.61 -1.77
CA THR A 34 8.34 -6.65 -2.46
C THR A 34 6.95 -6.74 -1.85
N LEU A 35 5.95 -7.02 -2.70
CA LEU A 35 4.57 -7.23 -2.28
C LEU A 35 4.18 -8.67 -2.59
N SER A 36 3.66 -9.40 -1.60
CA SER A 36 3.07 -10.73 -1.74
C SER A 36 1.75 -10.78 -0.99
N THR A 37 0.95 -11.83 -1.20
CA THR A 37 -0.32 -12.03 -0.49
C THR A 37 -0.29 -13.30 0.32
N GLU A 38 -1.14 -13.41 1.35
CA GLU A 38 -1.33 -14.68 2.07
C GLU A 38 -1.82 -15.81 1.15
N PHE A 39 -2.52 -15.49 0.07
CA PHE A 39 -3.03 -16.48 -0.89
C PHE A 39 -1.93 -17.35 -1.52
N ARG A 40 -0.84 -16.75 -2.01
CA ARG A 40 0.25 -17.47 -2.67
C ARG A 40 1.54 -17.50 -1.85
N GLY A 41 1.60 -16.78 -0.73
CA GLY A 41 2.76 -16.69 0.14
C GLY A 41 3.91 -15.88 -0.46
N GLY A 42 5.04 -15.83 0.26
CA GLY A 42 6.22 -15.05 -0.12
C GLY A 42 6.95 -15.54 -1.38
N ASP A 43 6.62 -16.74 -1.86
CA ASP A 43 7.17 -17.34 -3.08
C ASP A 43 6.56 -16.75 -4.36
N MET A 44 5.49 -15.97 -4.24
CA MET A 44 4.85 -15.29 -5.37
C MET A 44 4.70 -13.80 -5.06
N ARG A 45 5.27 -12.94 -5.91
CA ARG A 45 5.38 -11.50 -5.70
C ARG A 45 4.70 -10.74 -6.82
N LEU A 46 4.14 -9.57 -6.50
CA LEU A 46 3.59 -8.64 -7.46
C LEU A 46 4.70 -8.20 -8.43
N ASP A 47 4.48 -8.49 -9.70
CA ASP A 47 5.38 -8.25 -10.81
C ASP A 47 4.64 -7.54 -11.95
N VAL A 48 5.40 -7.05 -12.92
CA VAL A 48 4.93 -6.38 -14.12
C VAL A 48 5.22 -7.27 -15.32
N TYR A 49 4.22 -7.54 -16.15
CA TYR A 49 4.43 -8.22 -17.42
C TYR A 49 5.37 -7.42 -18.33
N ASN A 50 6.44 -8.07 -18.78
CA ASN A 50 7.43 -7.51 -19.71
C ASN A 50 7.12 -7.96 -21.15
N GLY A 51 6.46 -7.09 -21.91
CA GLY A 51 6.14 -7.32 -23.32
C GLY A 51 4.84 -8.09 -23.56
N GLY A 52 4.53 -8.29 -24.84
CA GLY A 52 3.32 -8.99 -25.29
C GLY A 52 2.00 -8.25 -25.05
N PRO A 53 0.85 -8.91 -25.25
CA PRO A 53 -0.48 -8.28 -25.14
C PRO A 53 -0.86 -7.77 -23.75
N LYS A 54 -0.13 -8.22 -22.72
CA LYS A 54 -0.30 -7.82 -21.31
C LYS A 54 0.82 -6.88 -20.83
N ASN A 55 1.64 -6.32 -21.72
CA ASN A 55 2.72 -5.41 -21.31
C ASN A 55 2.20 -4.33 -20.36
N ASP A 56 2.95 -4.10 -19.27
CA ASP A 56 2.61 -3.16 -18.18
C ASP A 56 1.40 -3.54 -17.30
N MET A 57 0.69 -4.62 -17.60
CA MET A 57 -0.23 -5.25 -16.64
C MET A 57 0.58 -5.85 -15.47
N THR A 58 -0.09 -6.11 -14.35
CA THR A 58 0.54 -6.71 -13.17
C THR A 58 0.01 -8.10 -12.88
N HIS A 59 0.81 -8.93 -12.21
CA HIS A 59 0.42 -10.28 -11.76
C HIS A 59 1.29 -10.72 -10.58
N LEU A 60 0.87 -11.76 -9.85
CA LEU A 60 1.80 -12.48 -8.99
C LEU A 60 2.63 -13.47 -9.81
N ALA A 61 3.96 -13.36 -9.73
CA ALA A 61 4.92 -14.27 -10.35
C ALA A 61 5.87 -14.88 -9.32
N PRO A 62 6.53 -16.01 -9.63
CA PRO A 62 7.54 -16.59 -8.74
C PRO A 62 8.57 -15.56 -8.30
N ALA A 63 8.87 -15.58 -7.01
CA ALA A 63 9.84 -14.68 -6.39
C ALA A 63 11.21 -14.84 -7.07
N ALA A 64 11.73 -13.75 -7.63
CA ALA A 64 13.02 -13.72 -8.32
C ALA A 64 13.74 -12.37 -8.10
N ASP A 65 15.02 -12.29 -8.48
CA ASP A 65 15.75 -11.01 -8.53
C ASP A 65 15.50 -10.33 -9.88
N VAL A 66 14.29 -9.79 -10.06
CA VAL A 66 13.87 -9.11 -11.29
C VAL A 66 13.29 -7.74 -10.99
N SER A 67 13.61 -6.77 -11.85
CA SER A 67 13.28 -5.35 -11.64
C SER A 67 11.77 -5.06 -11.55
N GLY A 68 10.91 -5.93 -12.10
CA GLY A 68 9.46 -5.78 -12.05
C GLY A 68 8.85 -6.08 -10.68
N GLN A 69 9.55 -6.84 -9.82
CA GLN A 69 9.09 -7.21 -8.47
C GLN A 69 9.54 -6.21 -7.39
N TYR A 70 10.31 -5.19 -7.75
CA TYR A 70 10.85 -4.20 -6.82
C TYR A 70 10.06 -2.90 -6.90
N TRP A 71 9.30 -2.61 -5.85
CA TRP A 71 8.36 -1.50 -5.78
C TRP A 71 8.89 -0.37 -4.89
N LYS A 72 9.00 0.83 -5.46
CA LYS A 72 9.31 2.06 -4.72
C LYS A 72 8.00 2.70 -4.29
N LEU A 73 7.83 2.87 -2.98
CA LEU A 73 6.70 3.56 -2.37
C LEU A 73 7.10 5.01 -2.13
N THR A 74 6.45 5.94 -2.83
CA THR A 74 6.71 7.38 -2.67
C THR A 74 5.50 8.03 -1.98
N PRO A 75 5.67 8.66 -0.81
CA PRO A 75 4.57 9.37 -0.14
C PRO A 75 3.94 10.42 -1.07
N ALA A 76 2.61 10.43 -1.13
CA ALA A 76 1.82 11.35 -1.96
C ALA A 76 0.94 12.30 -1.14
N GLY A 77 1.15 12.36 0.18
CA GLY A 77 0.35 13.13 1.12
C GLY A 77 -0.92 12.40 1.58
N ASN A 78 -1.53 12.89 2.67
CA ASN A 78 -2.80 12.36 3.21
C ASN A 78 -2.81 10.83 3.42
N GLY A 79 -1.67 10.23 3.79
CA GLY A 79 -1.54 8.79 4.00
C GLY A 79 -1.60 7.93 2.72
N TYR A 80 -1.46 8.54 1.54
CA TYR A 80 -1.34 7.83 0.27
C TYR A 80 0.13 7.72 -0.18
N TYR A 81 0.37 6.73 -1.03
CA TYR A 81 1.61 6.47 -1.72
C TYR A 81 1.35 6.34 -3.22
N ARG A 82 2.35 6.71 -4.02
CA ARG A 82 2.50 6.23 -5.39
C ARG A 82 3.45 5.04 -5.40
N LEU A 83 3.10 4.03 -6.18
CA LEU A 83 3.93 2.86 -6.40
C LEU A 83 4.53 2.95 -7.79
N THR A 84 5.84 2.81 -7.88
CA THR A 84 6.60 2.69 -9.13
C THR A 84 7.49 1.46 -9.03
N THR A 85 7.95 0.90 -10.15
CA THR A 85 8.86 -0.25 -10.13
C THR A 85 10.28 0.14 -10.51
N MET A 86 11.26 -0.66 -10.09
CA MET A 86 12.63 -0.54 -10.58
C MET A 86 12.69 -0.75 -12.11
N PHE A 87 11.77 -1.54 -12.66
CA PHE A 87 11.70 -1.87 -14.09
C PHE A 87 11.38 -0.68 -14.99
N ARG A 88 10.24 -0.02 -14.78
CA ARG A 88 9.81 1.13 -15.61
C ARG A 88 10.28 2.47 -15.05
N GLY A 89 10.77 2.48 -13.81
CA GLY A 89 11.26 3.68 -13.15
C GLY A 89 10.14 4.61 -12.70
N GLN A 90 10.55 5.82 -12.31
CA GLN A 90 9.72 6.77 -11.57
C GLN A 90 8.60 7.42 -12.40
N GLY A 91 8.62 7.27 -13.72
CA GLY A 91 7.62 7.85 -14.64
C GLY A 91 6.36 7.01 -14.81
N MET A 92 6.36 5.75 -14.36
CA MET A 92 5.26 4.80 -14.54
C MET A 92 4.74 4.32 -13.19
N CYS A 93 3.49 4.66 -12.88
CA CYS A 93 2.84 4.44 -11.60
C CYS A 93 1.82 3.31 -11.68
N LEU A 94 1.67 2.54 -10.60
CA LEU A 94 0.60 1.56 -10.44
C LEU A 94 -0.76 2.28 -10.45
N ASP A 95 -1.62 1.93 -11.39
CA ASP A 95 -2.90 2.55 -11.65
C ASP A 95 -4.00 1.52 -11.89
N VAL A 96 -5.24 1.93 -11.68
CA VAL A 96 -6.44 1.12 -11.81
C VAL A 96 -7.17 1.50 -13.08
N PHE A 97 -7.50 0.51 -13.92
CA PHE A 97 -8.38 0.76 -15.07
C PHE A 97 -9.75 1.27 -14.63
N ASN A 98 -10.17 2.40 -15.21
CA ASN A 98 -11.46 3.02 -14.98
C ASN A 98 -12.39 2.75 -16.19
N GLY A 99 -13.14 1.65 -16.13
CA GLY A 99 -14.09 1.24 -17.17
C GLY A 99 -13.54 0.18 -18.14
N GLY A 100 -14.38 -0.22 -19.09
CA GLY A 100 -14.07 -1.25 -20.08
C GLY A 100 -14.00 -2.67 -19.49
N GLN A 101 -13.50 -3.61 -20.31
CA GLN A 101 -13.41 -5.03 -19.93
C GLN A 101 -12.45 -5.29 -18.76
N ARG A 102 -11.43 -4.45 -18.59
CA ARG A 102 -10.43 -4.56 -17.52
C ARG A 102 -10.74 -3.69 -16.29
N ASN A 103 -11.96 -3.16 -16.18
CA ASN A 103 -12.33 -2.28 -15.08
C ASN A 103 -11.92 -2.88 -13.72
N ASN A 104 -11.26 -2.08 -12.89
CA ASN A 104 -10.67 -2.47 -11.59
C ASN A 104 -9.40 -3.33 -11.63
N GLN A 105 -8.93 -3.82 -12.78
CA GLN A 105 -7.60 -4.42 -12.89
C GLN A 105 -6.52 -3.36 -12.79
N VAL A 106 -5.28 -3.79 -12.52
CA VAL A 106 -4.17 -2.89 -12.19
C VAL A 106 -3.01 -3.03 -13.18
N HIS A 107 -2.46 -1.90 -13.59
CA HIS A 107 -1.37 -1.79 -14.58
C HIS A 107 -0.44 -0.63 -14.24
N LEU A 108 0.69 -0.52 -14.94
CA LEU A 108 1.50 0.68 -14.92
C LEU A 108 1.02 1.66 -15.99
N ALA A 109 0.82 2.92 -15.58
CA ALA A 109 0.47 4.03 -16.46
C ALA A 109 1.40 5.23 -16.18
N PRO A 110 1.52 6.20 -17.10
CA PRO A 110 2.23 7.44 -16.82
C PRO A 110 1.75 8.08 -15.52
N CYS A 111 2.71 8.43 -14.65
CA CYS A 111 2.39 9.04 -13.38
C CYS A 111 1.68 10.40 -13.57
N GLY A 112 0.58 10.61 -12.85
CA GLY A 112 -0.24 11.81 -12.95
C GLY A 112 -1.17 11.96 -11.75
N ASN A 113 -1.94 13.04 -11.69
CA ASN A 113 -2.87 13.29 -10.59
C ASN A 113 -4.19 12.51 -10.78
N TYR A 114 -4.08 11.18 -10.84
CA TYR A 114 -5.20 10.27 -11.06
C TYR A 114 -5.51 9.53 -9.75
N SER A 115 -6.78 9.52 -9.36
CA SER A 115 -7.22 8.90 -8.10
C SER A 115 -6.90 7.40 -8.02
N GLY A 116 -6.70 6.71 -9.16
CA GLY A 116 -6.30 5.31 -9.22
C GLY A 116 -4.84 5.07 -8.87
N GLN A 117 -3.99 6.10 -8.91
CA GLN A 117 -2.55 6.03 -8.64
C GLN A 117 -2.18 6.33 -7.19
N PHE A 118 -3.15 6.74 -6.37
CA PHE A 118 -2.96 7.04 -4.96
C PHE A 118 -3.41 5.86 -4.11
N TRP A 119 -2.44 5.08 -3.64
CA TRP A 119 -2.64 3.86 -2.88
C TRP A 119 -2.50 4.09 -1.39
N ARG A 120 -3.38 3.49 -0.59
CA ARG A 120 -3.32 3.52 0.86
C ARG A 120 -3.11 2.10 1.38
N PHE A 121 -2.15 1.93 2.26
CA PHE A 121 -1.86 0.69 2.96
C PHE A 121 -2.46 0.75 4.36
N GLN A 122 -3.57 0.06 4.56
CA GLN A 122 -4.24 -0.02 5.87
C GLN A 122 -3.74 -1.27 6.58
N ARG A 123 -3.07 -1.11 7.73
CA ARG A 123 -2.58 -2.25 8.51
C ARG A 123 -3.77 -3.11 8.96
N ASP A 124 -3.65 -4.42 8.77
CA ASP A 124 -4.61 -5.43 9.23
C ASP A 124 -3.80 -6.60 9.84
N GLY A 125 -3.61 -6.55 11.17
CA GLY A 125 -2.66 -7.43 11.85
C GLY A 125 -1.21 -7.24 11.36
N GLU A 126 -0.62 -8.34 10.88
CA GLU A 126 0.73 -8.38 10.31
C GLU A 126 0.78 -8.05 8.81
N THR A 127 -0.37 -7.94 8.16
CA THR A 127 -0.49 -7.62 6.73
C THR A 127 -1.09 -6.23 6.51
N TYR A 128 -1.34 -5.91 5.25
CA TYR A 128 -1.98 -4.68 4.81
C TYR A 128 -3.13 -4.99 3.85
N ARG A 129 -4.20 -4.20 3.96
CA ARG A 129 -5.18 -4.02 2.88
C ARG A 129 -4.78 -2.82 2.05
N LEU A 130 -4.68 -3.02 0.73
CA LEU A 130 -4.40 -1.93 -0.21
C LEU A 130 -5.70 -1.42 -0.80
N THR A 131 -5.92 -0.11 -0.70
CA THR A 131 -7.06 0.59 -1.33
C THR A 131 -6.55 1.76 -2.15
N THR A 132 -7.40 2.33 -3.01
CA THR A 132 -7.07 3.53 -3.79
C THR A 132 -7.96 4.69 -3.43
N GLN A 133 -7.51 5.92 -3.70
CA GLN A 133 -8.38 7.09 -3.59
C GLN A 133 -9.59 6.99 -4.53
N PHE A 134 -9.44 6.34 -5.69
CA PHE A 134 -10.49 6.18 -6.70
C PHE A 134 -11.71 5.41 -6.21
N ARG A 135 -11.52 4.17 -5.76
CA ARG A 135 -12.63 3.32 -5.30
C ARG A 135 -12.92 3.47 -3.80
N GLY A 136 -12.02 4.10 -3.07
CA GLY A 136 -12.17 4.37 -1.65
C GLY A 136 -11.96 3.15 -0.75
N PRO A 137 -12.19 3.30 0.56
CA PRO A 137 -11.73 2.36 1.57
C PRO A 137 -12.50 1.01 1.61
N LYS A 138 -13.54 0.84 0.80
CA LYS A 138 -14.35 -0.39 0.74
C LYS A 138 -13.95 -1.33 -0.39
N MET A 139 -12.98 -0.92 -1.22
CA MET A 139 -12.51 -1.67 -2.37
C MET A 139 -11.03 -1.97 -2.22
N CYS A 140 -10.72 -3.23 -1.93
CA CYS A 140 -9.39 -3.73 -1.63
C CYS A 140 -8.76 -4.39 -2.87
N LEU A 141 -7.45 -4.27 -2.98
CA LEU A 141 -6.65 -5.03 -3.94
C LEU A 141 -6.69 -6.51 -3.57
N ASP A 142 -7.17 -7.32 -4.50
CA ASP A 142 -7.30 -8.76 -4.39
C ASP A 142 -6.68 -9.43 -5.61
N ILE A 143 -6.50 -10.74 -5.56
CA ILE A 143 -5.93 -11.54 -6.63
C ILE A 143 -7.01 -12.44 -7.23
N TYR A 144 -7.15 -12.44 -8.55
CA TYR A 144 -8.00 -13.43 -9.22
C TYR A 144 -7.48 -14.85 -8.94
N ASN A 145 -8.38 -15.74 -8.53
CA ASN A 145 -8.10 -17.14 -8.26
C ASN A 145 -8.71 -18.01 -9.38
N GLY A 146 -7.89 -18.30 -10.39
CA GLY A 146 -8.26 -19.08 -11.57
C GLY A 146 -8.79 -18.25 -12.75
N GLY A 147 -9.04 -18.95 -13.87
CA GLY A 147 -9.50 -18.34 -15.12
C GLY A 147 -8.37 -17.70 -15.94
N ALA A 148 -8.76 -16.90 -16.95
CA ALA A 148 -7.81 -16.27 -17.88
C ALA A 148 -6.93 -15.17 -17.24
N ASP A 149 -7.35 -14.67 -16.08
CA ASP A 149 -6.70 -13.61 -15.32
C ASP A 149 -6.10 -14.14 -14.01
N ASP A 150 -5.90 -15.46 -13.87
CA ASP A 150 -5.32 -16.06 -12.65
C ASP A 150 -4.01 -15.34 -12.25
N ASN A 151 -3.90 -15.01 -10.96
CA ASN A 151 -2.82 -14.24 -10.38
C ASN A 151 -2.76 -12.75 -10.76
N GLU A 152 -3.67 -12.23 -11.57
CA GLU A 152 -3.76 -10.79 -11.80
C GLU A 152 -4.49 -10.07 -10.65
N PRO A 153 -4.01 -8.89 -10.24
CA PRO A 153 -4.65 -8.13 -9.20
C PRO A 153 -5.82 -7.29 -9.72
N HIS A 154 -6.86 -7.16 -8.91
CA HIS A 154 -8.02 -6.32 -9.17
C HIS A 154 -8.58 -5.71 -7.88
N LEU A 155 -9.29 -4.58 -7.99
CA LEU A 155 -10.06 -4.05 -6.87
C LEU A 155 -11.43 -4.73 -6.79
N THR A 156 -11.72 -5.31 -5.62
CA THR A 156 -13.03 -5.87 -5.26
C THR A 156 -13.43 -5.44 -3.86
N ARG A 157 -14.65 -5.75 -3.43
CA ARG A 157 -15.11 -5.41 -2.09
C ARG A 157 -14.17 -6.01 -1.05
N CYS A 158 -13.77 -5.18 -0.08
CA CYS A 158 -13.00 -5.65 1.05
C CYS A 158 -13.79 -6.73 1.81
N ALA A 159 -13.15 -7.89 1.98
CA ALA A 159 -13.69 -9.06 2.67
C ALA A 159 -12.54 -9.85 3.33
N ASN A 160 -12.83 -11.02 3.87
CA ASN A 160 -11.82 -11.89 4.47
C ASN A 160 -11.29 -12.90 3.43
N TYR A 161 -10.55 -12.42 2.44
CA TYR A 161 -9.91 -13.24 1.41
C TYR A 161 -8.39 -13.15 1.52
N SER A 162 -7.70 -14.29 1.43
CA SER A 162 -6.23 -14.35 1.53
C SER A 162 -5.51 -13.58 0.42
N GLY A 163 -6.18 -13.30 -0.70
CA GLY A 163 -5.65 -12.43 -1.76
C GLY A 163 -5.68 -10.93 -1.41
N GLN A 164 -6.41 -10.53 -0.37
CA GLN A 164 -6.53 -9.14 0.09
C GLN A 164 -5.57 -8.77 1.23
N PHE A 165 -4.87 -9.75 1.80
CA PHE A 165 -3.91 -9.58 2.88
C PHE A 165 -2.50 -9.54 2.30
N TRP A 166 -1.98 -8.33 2.14
CA TRP A 166 -0.70 -8.07 1.50
C TRP A 166 0.43 -7.95 2.52
N GLN A 167 1.48 -8.72 2.32
CA GLN A 167 2.75 -8.56 3.00
C GLN A 167 3.62 -7.59 2.19
N VAL A 168 4.22 -6.62 2.88
CA VAL A 168 5.15 -5.65 2.28
C VAL A 168 6.47 -5.78 3.00
N SER A 169 7.49 -6.24 2.27
CA SER A 169 8.80 -6.55 2.84
C SER A 169 9.89 -5.67 2.22
N PRO A 170 10.76 -5.05 3.03
CA PRO A 170 11.88 -4.28 2.50
C PRO A 170 12.89 -5.21 1.84
N THR A 171 13.54 -4.71 0.81
CA THR A 171 14.67 -5.38 0.16
C THR A 171 15.98 -4.70 0.56
N TRP A 172 17.10 -5.18 0.03
CA TRP A 172 18.41 -4.55 0.15
C TRP A 172 18.71 -3.54 -0.98
N LYS A 173 17.84 -3.43 -2.00
CA LYS A 173 18.07 -2.54 -3.14
C LYS A 173 17.59 -1.13 -2.80
N GLU A 174 18.48 -0.15 -2.88
CA GLU A 174 18.16 1.24 -2.54
C GLU A 174 17.23 1.88 -3.59
N ALA A 175 16.23 2.61 -3.11
CA ALA A 175 15.22 3.29 -3.92
C ALA A 175 15.51 4.79 -4.08
N ARG A 176 16.78 5.14 -4.38
CA ARG A 176 17.19 6.55 -4.62
C ARG A 176 16.52 7.10 -5.87
#